data_AF-A0A3D4WXQ2-F1
#
_entry.id   AF-A0A3D4WXQ2-F1
#
_cell.length_a   1.000
_cell.length_b   1.000
_cell.length_c   1.000
_cell.angle_alpha   90.00
_cell.angle_beta   90.00
_cell.angle_gamma   90.00
#
_symmetry.space_group_name_H-M   'P 1'
#
loop_
_entity.id
_entity.type
_entity.pdbx_description
1 polymer ?
#
loop_
_entity_poly.entity_id
_entity_poly.type
_entity_poly.pdbx_seq_one_letter_code
_entity_poly.pdbx_strand_id
1 'polypeptide(L)' 'RRCPHLNADLTRFGIVEGNQLTCQLHGWKFDLASGRCLTSVGHEIRSEPAGNNL' A
#
# COMPACT_ATOMS: atom_id res chain seq x y z
N ARG A 1 6.98 0.06 1.23
CA ARG A 1 7.21 -0.94 2.31
C ARG A 1 6.59 -0.54 3.66
N ARG A 2 6.62 0.73 4.08
CA ARG A 2 5.98 1.18 5.34
C ARG A 2 4.64 1.83 5.04
N CYS A 3 3.65 1.61 5.91
CA CYS A 3 2.39 2.33 5.88
C CYS A 3 2.62 3.79 6.32
N PRO A 4 2.23 4.81 5.54
CA PRO A 4 2.44 6.22 5.88
C PRO A 4 1.64 6.69 7.11
N HIS A 5 0.68 5.91 7.60
CA HIS A 5 -0.10 6.24 8.80
C HIS A 5 0.75 6.23 10.07
N LEU A 6 1.28 5.05 10.43
CA LEU A 6 2.03 4.81 11.68
C LEU A 6 3.20 3.85 11.47
N ASN A 7 3.81 3.85 10.28
CA ASN A 7 5.01 3.07 9.92
C ASN A 7 4.90 1.54 10.10
N ALA A 8 3.69 0.99 10.06
CA ALA A 8 3.48 -0.46 10.00
C ALA A 8 4.28 -1.07 8.85
N ASP A 9 4.89 -2.23 9.08
CA ASP A 9 5.60 -2.96 8.04
C ASP A 9 4.60 -3.66 7.10
N LEU A 10 4.45 -3.16 5.88
CA LEU A 10 3.51 -3.74 4.92
C LEU A 10 3.99 -5.07 4.35
N THR A 11 5.27 -5.44 4.53
CA THR A 11 5.72 -6.78 4.15
C THR A 11 5.24 -7.85 5.13
N ARG A 12 5.02 -7.47 6.40
CA ARG A 12 4.55 -8.36 7.47
C ARG A 12 3.04 -8.28 7.68
N PHE A 13 2.47 -7.09 7.57
CA PHE A 13 1.07 -6.82 7.92
C PHE A 13 0.23 -6.37 6.72
N GLY A 14 0.81 -6.35 5.51
CA GLY A 14 0.07 -6.09 4.29
C GLY A 14 -0.59 -7.37 3.78
N ILE A 15 -1.85 -7.28 3.38
CA ILE A 15 -2.52 -8.31 2.58
C ILE A 15 -2.86 -7.69 1.23
N VAL A 16 -2.56 -8.42 0.16
CA VAL A 16 -2.87 -8.03 -1.21
C VAL A 16 -4.04 -8.88 -1.71
N GLU A 17 -5.09 -8.20 -2.17
CA GLU A 17 -6.27 -8.81 -2.79
C GLU A 17 -6.59 -8.05 -4.08
N GLY A 18 -6.41 -8.70 -5.23
CA GLY A 18 -6.53 -8.04 -6.53
C GLY A 18 -5.54 -6.87 -6.65
N ASN A 19 -6.06 -5.67 -6.93
CA ASN A 19 -5.27 -4.44 -7.06
C ASN A 19 -5.19 -3.61 -5.76
N GLN A 20 -5.58 -4.17 -4.62
CA GLN A 20 -5.60 -3.45 -3.34
C GLN A 20 -4.65 -4.08 -2.34
N LEU A 21 -3.89 -3.24 -1.65
CA LEU A 21 -3.14 -3.61 -0.46
C LEU A 21 -3.83 -3.04 0.79
N THR A 22 -4.07 -3.89 1.78
CA THR A 22 -4.62 -3.52 3.08
C THR A 22 -3.60 -3.72 4.18
N CYS A 23 -3.33 -2.68 4.97
CA CYS A 23 -2.55 -2.77 6.21
C CYS A 23 -3.43 -3.32 7.33
N GLN A 24 -3.19 -4.55 7.76
CA GLN A 24 -4.03 -5.27 8.73
C GLN A 24 -3.98 -4.72 10.16
N LEU A 25 -3.01 -3.86 10.50
CA LEU A 25 -2.96 -3.26 11.85
C LEU A 25 -3.98 -2.15 12.06
N HIS A 26 -4.26 -1.35 11.03
CA HIS A 26 -5.09 -0.14 11.16
C HIS A 26 -6.12 0.03 10.03
N GLY A 27 -6.24 -0.97 9.14
CA GLY A 27 -7.23 -0.99 8.07
C GLY A 27 -6.98 -0.04 6.90
N TRP A 28 -5.79 0.57 6.81
CA TRP A 28 -5.45 1.48 5.71
C TRP A 28 -5.31 0.73 4.39
N LYS A 29 -5.95 1.25 3.35
CA LYS A 29 -6.02 0.62 2.03
C LYS A 29 -5.32 1.46 0.97
N PHE A 30 -4.69 0.79 0.01
CA PHE A 30 -3.95 1.40 -1.07
C PHE A 30 -4.30 0.73 -2.40
N ASP A 31 -4.49 1.52 -3.44
CA ASP A 31 -4.55 1.04 -4.82
C ASP A 31 -3.12 0.75 -5.30
N LEU A 32 -2.85 -0.46 -5.78
CA LEU A 32 -1.52 -0.88 -6.21
C LEU A 32 -1.14 -0.39 -7.60
N ALA A 33 -2.11 0.00 -8.45
CA ALA A 33 -1.82 0.53 -9.78
C ALA A 33 -1.26 1.95 -9.69
N SER A 34 -1.79 2.77 -8.77
CA SER A 34 -1.38 4.17 -8.63
C SER A 34 -0.61 4.48 -7.34
N GLY A 35 -0.58 3.57 -6.36
CA GLY A 35 -0.04 3.82 -5.02
C GLY A 35 -0.94 4.70 -4.12
N ARG A 36 -2.10 5.15 -4.61
CA ARG A 36 -2.99 6.07 -3.90
C ARG A 36 -3.58 5.41 -2.67
N CYS A 37 -3.60 6.12 -1.54
CA CYS A 37 -4.38 5.67 -0.38
C CYS A 37 -5.88 5.91 -0.61
N LEU A 38 -6.65 4.86 -0.32
CA LEU A 38 -8.10 4.83 -0.45
C LEU A 38 -8.81 5.16 0.87
N THR A 39 -8.06 5.29 1.96
CA THR A 39 -8.54 5.61 3.31
C THR A 39 -8.37 7.08 3.68
N SER A 40 -7.26 7.71 3.28
CA SER A 40 -6.98 9.13 3.52
C SER A 40 -6.25 9.76 2.34
N VAL A 41 -6.66 10.97 1.96
CA VAL A 41 -6.06 11.70 0.84
C VAL A 41 -4.64 12.18 1.18
N GLY A 42 -3.77 12.27 0.18
CA GLY A 42 -2.40 12.79 0.34
C GLY A 42 -1.39 11.83 0.98
N HIS A 43 -1.74 10.55 1.16
CA HIS A 43 -0.85 9.56 1.77
C HIS A 43 -0.56 8.38 0.83
N GLU A 44 0.26 8.58 -0.19
CA GLU A 44 0.58 7.52 -1.14
C GLU A 44 1.66 6.55 -0.64
N ILE A 45 1.67 5.36 -1.23
CA ILE A 45 2.82 4.46 -1.19
C ILE A 45 3.45 4.39 -2.58
N ARG A 46 4.77 4.17 -2.64
CA ARG A 46 5.39 3.74 -3.89
C ARG A 46 4.90 2.33 -4.22
N SER A 47 4.30 2.18 -5.39
CA SER A 47 3.85 0.92 -5.96
C SER A 47 4.20 0.89 -7.44
N GLU A 48 4.94 -0.14 -7.87
CA GLU A 48 5.38 -0.32 -9.24
C GLU A 48 5.23 -1.80 -9.61
N PRO A 49 4.82 -2.15 -10.84
CA PRO A 49 4.80 -3.53 -11.30
C PRO A 49 6.21 -4.14 -11.23
N ALA A 50 6.32 -5.38 -10.75
CA ALA A 50 7.60 -6.05 -10.51
C ALA A 50 8.48 -6.23 -11.78
N GLY A 51 7.91 -6.05 -12.97
CA GLY A 51 8.61 -6.16 -14.26
C GLY A 51 9.00 -4.83 -14.91
N ASN A 52 8.76 -3.67 -14.28
CA ASN A 52 8.91 -2.37 -14.94
C ASN A 52 10.24 -1.64 -14.68
N ASN A 53 11.27 -2.35 -14.21
CA ASN A 53 12.64 -1.83 -14.15
C ASN A 53 13.34 -2.12 -15.49
N LEU A 54 13.19 -1.21 -16.45
CA LEU A 54 14.17 -0.99 -17.52
C LEU A 54 15.25 -0.02 -17.02
#